data_AF-E3I503-F1
#
_entry.id   AF-E3I503-F1
#
_cell.length_a   1.000
_cell.length_b   1.000
_cell.length_c   1.000
_cell.angle_alpha   90.00
_cell.angle_beta   90.00
_cell.angle_gamma   90.00
#
_symmetry.space_group_name_H-M   'P 1'
#
loop_
_entity.id
_entity.type
_entity.pdbx_description
1 polymer ?
#
loop_
_entity_poly.entity_id
_entity_poly.type
_entity_poly.pdbx_seq_one_letter_code
_entity_poly.pdbx_strand_id
1 'polypeptide(L)'
;MQNNDISILFLDILKHFNRKERYWVLNELLDFQSTHISENFRSRLRTELGIEVPANAWWAMDYHFDWLHAALACAENKCAVEDLSFQLNDPQVIKGNQEDIDLIIAFDETVLLIEAKGASGWNPAQMLSKSNRIKNLPPFPDTLDVRLVLLSPHKPSNAFWEGDWVDLIREKIRKAPSWVPLTFGDSSPFFAVTRCDEKGTSDAKGGHWRTIKS
;
A
#
# COMPACT_ATOMS: atom_id res chain seq x y z
N MET A 1 23.37 -16.14 -11.82
CA MET A 1 23.85 -14.79 -11.49
C MET A 1 22.96 -13.67 -12.03
N GLN A 2 21.94 -13.92 -12.87
CA GLN A 2 21.09 -12.86 -13.45
C GLN A 2 19.88 -12.40 -12.62
N ASN A 3 19.39 -13.20 -11.66
CA ASN A 3 18.13 -12.88 -10.96
C ASN A 3 18.26 -11.76 -9.91
N ASN A 4 19.41 -11.66 -9.25
CA ASN A 4 19.64 -10.68 -8.19
C ASN A 4 19.68 -9.23 -8.71
N ASP A 5 20.09 -9.03 -9.96
CA ASP A 5 20.22 -7.70 -10.58
C ASP A 5 18.87 -7.04 -10.85
N ILE A 6 17.84 -7.81 -11.21
CA ILE A 6 16.50 -7.28 -11.52
C ILE A 6 15.83 -6.74 -10.26
N SER A 7 15.95 -7.47 -9.15
CA SER A 7 15.34 -7.10 -7.87
C SER A 7 16.00 -5.85 -7.28
N ILE A 8 17.33 -5.74 -7.37
CA ILE A 8 18.08 -4.53 -6.97
C ILE A 8 17.66 -3.35 -7.85
N LEU A 9 17.63 -3.53 -9.18
CA LEU A 9 17.21 -2.49 -10.11
C LEU A 9 15.78 -2.01 -9.83
N PHE A 10 14.83 -2.93 -9.61
CA PHE A 10 13.45 -2.56 -9.34
C PHE A 10 13.30 -1.79 -8.03
N LEU A 11 14.00 -2.21 -6.97
CA LEU A 11 14.01 -1.49 -5.70
C LEU A 11 14.56 -0.06 -5.87
N ASP A 12 15.63 0.11 -6.63
CA ASP A 12 16.19 1.43 -6.88
C ASP A 12 15.25 2.29 -7.72
N ILE A 13 14.60 1.73 -8.73
CA ILE A 13 13.56 2.43 -9.50
C ILE A 13 12.41 2.88 -8.58
N LEU A 14 11.91 2.02 -7.68
CA LEU A 14 10.83 2.37 -6.75
C LEU A 14 11.18 3.59 -5.87
N LYS A 15 12.42 3.64 -5.36
CA LYS A 15 12.93 4.76 -4.57
C LYS A 15 12.87 6.07 -5.34
N HIS A 16 13.31 6.07 -6.60
CA HIS A 16 13.39 7.29 -7.43
C HIS A 16 12.01 7.87 -7.79
N PHE A 17 10.98 7.03 -7.90
CA PHE A 17 9.62 7.53 -8.15
C PHE A 17 8.92 8.07 -6.90
N ASN A 18 9.43 7.83 -5.68
CA ASN A 18 8.79 8.31 -4.47
C ASN A 18 8.97 9.82 -4.27
N ARG A 19 7.94 10.60 -4.65
CA ARG A 19 7.90 12.06 -4.43
C ARG A 19 6.88 12.49 -3.37
N LYS A 20 6.38 11.59 -2.52
CA LYS A 20 5.31 11.96 -1.57
C LYS A 20 5.87 12.86 -0.47
N GLU A 21 5.34 14.09 -0.37
CA GLU A 21 5.79 15.09 0.61
C GLU A 21 5.73 14.58 2.05
N ARG A 22 4.67 13.86 2.43
CA ARG A 22 4.50 13.28 3.77
C ARG A 22 5.63 12.31 4.14
N TYR A 23 6.13 11.54 3.18
CA TYR A 23 7.29 10.67 3.39
C TYR A 23 8.55 11.49 3.70
N TRP A 24 8.82 12.54 2.91
CA TRP A 24 10.00 13.39 3.11
C TRP A 24 9.94 14.18 4.43
N VAL A 25 8.76 14.65 4.83
CA VAL A 25 8.54 15.28 6.15
C VAL A 25 8.86 14.32 7.29
N LEU A 26 8.44 13.05 7.21
CA LEU A 26 8.80 12.05 8.23
C LEU A 26 10.30 11.79 8.28
N ASN A 27 10.97 11.76 7.13
CA ASN A 27 12.42 11.58 7.10
C ASN A 27 13.16 12.76 7.74
N GLU A 28 12.73 13.99 7.49
CA GLU A 28 13.28 15.20 8.10
C GLU A 28 13.04 15.21 9.62
N LEU A 29 11.84 14.81 10.07
CA LEU A 29 11.49 14.74 11.49
C LEU A 29 12.29 13.70 12.28
N LEU A 30 12.79 12.66 11.59
CA LEU A 30 13.40 11.48 12.19
C LEU A 30 14.90 11.35 11.86
N ASP A 31 15.52 12.44 11.42
CA ASP A 31 16.94 12.58 11.09
C ASP A 31 17.47 11.53 10.09
N PHE A 32 16.63 11.05 9.16
CA PHE A 32 16.92 10.00 8.16
C PHE A 32 17.45 8.65 8.69
N GLN A 33 17.89 8.55 9.96
CA GLN A 33 18.44 7.32 10.55
C GLN A 33 17.34 6.39 11.11
N SER A 34 16.15 6.93 11.37
CA SER A 34 15.03 6.17 11.94
C SER A 34 14.12 5.50 10.90
N THR A 35 14.54 5.38 9.63
CA THR A 35 13.81 4.62 8.61
C THR A 35 13.78 3.11 8.86
N HIS A 36 14.28 2.63 9.99
CA HIS A 36 14.21 1.23 10.36
C HIS A 36 12.79 0.81 10.70
N ILE A 37 12.36 -0.32 10.14
CA ILE A 37 11.07 -0.91 10.50
C ILE A 37 11.20 -1.54 11.89
N SER A 38 10.33 -1.14 12.82
CA SER A 38 10.39 -1.60 14.22
C SER A 38 10.33 -3.13 14.33
N GLU A 39 11.09 -3.72 15.27
CA GLU A 39 11.08 -5.18 15.51
C GLU A 39 9.68 -5.70 15.81
N ASN A 40 8.87 -4.92 16.54
CA ASN A 40 7.49 -5.33 16.84
C ASN A 40 6.67 -5.50 15.55
N PHE A 41 6.73 -4.52 14.63
CA PHE A 41 6.00 -4.65 13.37
C PHE A 41 6.57 -5.78 12.48
N ARG A 42 7.90 -5.92 12.40
CA ARG A 42 8.54 -7.02 11.66
C ARG A 42 8.16 -8.40 12.22
N SER A 43 8.11 -8.56 13.54
CA SER A 43 7.66 -9.79 14.17
C SER A 43 6.21 -10.14 13.82
N ARG A 44 5.32 -9.16 13.70
CA ARG A 44 3.93 -9.42 13.24
C ARG A 44 3.88 -9.85 11.78
N LEU A 45 4.67 -9.21 10.91
CA LEU A 45 4.79 -9.62 9.50
C LEU A 45 5.33 -11.05 9.40
N ARG A 46 6.33 -11.40 10.20
CA ARG A 46 6.87 -12.76 10.32
C ARG A 46 5.80 -13.77 10.74
N THR A 47 5.08 -13.49 11.82
CA THR A 47 4.05 -14.40 12.35
C THR A 47 2.92 -14.62 11.35
N GLU A 48 2.40 -13.56 10.74
CA GLU A 48 1.20 -13.64 9.90
C GLU A 48 1.50 -14.01 8.43
N LEU A 49 2.68 -13.64 7.91
CA LEU A 49 3.03 -13.85 6.50
C LEU A 49 4.13 -14.90 6.30
N GLY A 50 4.82 -15.32 7.37
CA GLY A 50 5.95 -16.24 7.28
C GLY A 50 7.17 -15.64 6.56
N ILE A 51 7.36 -14.31 6.61
CA ILE A 51 8.48 -13.62 5.96
C ILE A 51 9.34 -12.86 6.96
N GLU A 52 10.65 -12.89 6.76
CA GLU A 52 11.61 -12.10 7.52
C GLU A 52 11.84 -10.78 6.81
N VAL A 53 11.19 -9.70 7.28
CA VAL A 53 11.47 -8.36 6.77
C VAL A 53 12.76 -7.85 7.41
N PRO A 54 13.78 -7.41 6.66
CA PRO A 54 14.97 -6.78 7.21
C PRO A 54 14.64 -5.46 7.92
N ALA A 55 15.39 -5.12 8.97
CA ALA A 55 15.18 -3.85 9.68
C ALA A 55 15.41 -2.62 8.78
N ASN A 56 16.30 -2.74 7.80
CA ASN A 56 16.65 -1.74 6.80
C ASN A 56 15.90 -1.91 5.47
N ALA A 57 14.82 -2.70 5.43
CA ALA A 57 13.95 -2.78 4.25
C ALA A 57 13.46 -1.38 3.86
N TRP A 58 13.43 -1.09 2.57
CA TRP A 58 12.93 0.20 2.11
C TRP A 58 11.40 0.24 2.23
N TRP A 59 10.86 1.41 2.58
CA TRP A 59 9.43 1.63 2.64
C TRP A 59 9.07 3.04 2.22
N ALA A 60 7.81 3.22 1.80
CA ALA A 60 7.24 4.53 1.53
C ALA A 60 5.74 4.52 1.87
N MET A 61 5.25 5.64 2.41
CA MET A 61 3.82 5.84 2.65
C MET A 61 3.15 6.50 1.46
N ASP A 62 1.86 6.21 1.30
CA ASP A 62 1.00 6.79 0.27
C ASP A 62 1.61 6.64 -1.14
N TYR A 63 2.18 5.49 -1.45
CA TYR A 63 2.89 5.28 -2.71
C TYR A 63 1.91 5.20 -3.88
N HIS A 64 2.07 6.07 -4.87
CA HIS A 64 1.08 6.25 -5.92
C HIS A 64 1.02 5.05 -6.89
N PHE A 65 -0.18 4.63 -7.30
CA PHE A 65 -0.30 3.53 -8.28
C PHE A 65 0.35 3.86 -9.64
N ASP A 66 0.29 5.12 -10.08
CA ASP A 66 0.96 5.54 -11.31
C ASP A 66 2.51 5.46 -11.20
N TRP A 67 3.07 5.65 -10.00
CA TRP A 67 4.51 5.48 -9.77
C TRP A 67 4.90 4.02 -9.81
N LEU A 68 4.09 3.14 -9.21
CA LEU A 68 4.31 1.70 -9.28
C LEU A 68 4.18 1.19 -10.72
N HIS A 69 3.22 1.71 -11.49
CA HIS A 69 3.09 1.42 -12.92
C HIS A 69 4.38 1.78 -13.66
N ALA A 70 4.86 3.02 -13.51
CA ALA A 70 6.06 3.49 -14.17
C ALA A 70 7.29 2.67 -13.76
N ALA A 71 7.41 2.31 -12.48
CA ALA A 71 8.49 1.48 -11.97
C ALA A 71 8.51 0.08 -12.61
N LEU A 72 7.34 -0.56 -12.72
CA LEU A 72 7.21 -1.88 -13.36
C LEU A 72 7.54 -1.82 -14.86
N ALA A 73 7.04 -0.79 -15.56
CA ALA A 73 7.35 -0.58 -16.97
C ALA A 73 8.85 -0.34 -17.20
N CYS A 74 9.52 0.41 -16.31
CA CYS A 74 10.97 0.64 -16.39
C CYS A 74 11.75 -0.66 -16.15
N ALA A 75 11.35 -1.47 -15.16
CA ALA A 75 12.01 -2.74 -14.88
C ALA A 75 11.84 -3.76 -16.01
N GLU A 76 10.66 -3.84 -16.62
CA GLU A 76 10.40 -4.71 -17.78
C GLU A 76 11.28 -4.33 -18.98
N ASN A 77 11.42 -3.03 -19.26
CA ASN A 77 12.24 -2.52 -20.35
C ASN A 77 13.73 -2.37 -20.00
N LYS A 78 14.13 -2.69 -18.76
CA LYS A 78 15.50 -2.48 -18.23
C LYS A 78 16.00 -1.06 -18.46
N CYS A 79 15.11 -0.08 -18.32
CA CYS A 79 15.45 1.33 -18.48
C CYS A 79 16.43 1.75 -17.38
N ALA A 80 17.48 2.48 -17.76
CA ALA A 80 18.25 3.25 -16.81
C ALA A 80 17.35 4.37 -16.24
N VAL A 81 17.48 4.68 -14.94
CA VAL A 81 16.67 5.71 -14.27
C VAL A 81 16.92 7.09 -14.90
N GLU A 82 18.08 7.26 -15.53
CA GLU A 82 18.52 8.49 -16.19
C GLU A 82 17.96 8.64 -17.62
N ASP A 83 17.49 7.55 -18.24
CA ASP A 83 16.99 7.49 -19.62
C ASP A 83 15.45 7.42 -19.69
N LEU A 84 14.76 8.14 -18.80
CA LEU A 84 13.30 8.21 -18.79
C LEU A 84 12.77 9.05 -19.98
N SER A 85 12.78 8.47 -21.18
CA SER A 85 12.09 9.02 -22.34
C SER A 85 10.58 9.08 -22.10
N PHE A 86 9.88 9.96 -22.84
CA PHE A 86 8.41 9.97 -22.80
C PHE A 86 7.86 8.60 -23.23
N GLN A 87 6.80 8.15 -22.55
CA GLN A 87 6.14 6.87 -22.81
C GLN A 87 4.71 7.13 -23.29
N LEU A 88 4.19 6.28 -24.18
CA LEU A 88 2.77 6.31 -24.56
C LEU A 88 1.92 5.88 -23.37
N ASN A 89 0.92 6.69 -23.02
CA ASN A 89 -0.08 6.33 -22.02
C ASN A 89 -1.33 5.75 -22.70
N ASP A 90 -1.17 4.64 -23.41
CA ASP A 90 -2.25 3.87 -24.05
C ASP A 90 -2.29 2.49 -23.38
N PRO A 91 -3.41 2.07 -22.73
CA PRO A 91 -4.77 2.62 -22.76
C PRO A 91 -5.10 3.58 -21.60
N GLN A 92 -4.28 4.60 -21.37
CA GLN A 92 -4.48 5.62 -20.33
C GLN A 92 -4.48 5.04 -18.91
N VAL A 93 -3.54 4.15 -18.59
CA VAL A 93 -3.44 3.54 -17.25
C VAL A 93 -2.90 4.54 -16.21
N ILE A 94 -2.03 5.46 -16.62
CA ILE A 94 -1.61 6.60 -15.80
C ILE A 94 -2.77 7.59 -15.77
N LYS A 95 -3.36 7.77 -14.58
CA LYS A 95 -4.58 8.58 -14.41
C LYS A 95 -4.30 9.98 -13.87
N GLY A 96 -3.16 10.20 -13.22
CA GLY A 96 -2.86 11.43 -12.50
C GLY A 96 -3.82 11.70 -11.33
N ASN A 97 -4.54 10.68 -10.86
CA ASN A 97 -5.48 10.76 -9.74
C ASN A 97 -4.79 10.34 -8.45
N GLN A 98 -5.20 10.88 -7.30
CA GLN A 98 -4.61 10.57 -5.98
C GLN A 98 -5.07 9.20 -5.43
N GLU A 99 -4.81 8.13 -6.18
CA GLU A 99 -4.97 6.77 -5.68
C GLU A 99 -3.61 6.22 -5.25
N ASP A 100 -3.44 6.09 -3.95
CA ASP A 100 -2.21 5.70 -3.30
C ASP A 100 -2.35 4.31 -2.64
N ILE A 101 -1.24 3.60 -2.48
CA ILE A 101 -1.05 2.46 -1.59
C ILE A 101 -0.60 3.02 -0.25
N ASP A 102 -1.30 2.72 0.85
CA ASP A 102 -1.05 3.39 2.13
C ASP A 102 0.39 3.19 2.63
N LEU A 103 0.97 2.00 2.41
CA LEU A 103 2.36 1.69 2.69
C LEU A 103 2.89 0.65 1.70
N ILE A 104 4.06 0.90 1.10
CA ILE A 104 4.84 -0.10 0.36
C ILE A 104 6.10 -0.45 1.15
N ILE A 105 6.46 -1.73 1.20
CA ILE A 105 7.73 -2.21 1.73
C ILE A 105 8.40 -3.08 0.66
N ALA A 106 9.68 -2.84 0.36
CA ALA A 106 10.44 -3.63 -0.59
C ALA A 106 11.84 -3.96 -0.07
N PHE A 107 12.24 -5.22 -0.23
CA PHE A 107 13.52 -5.77 0.19
C PHE A 107 13.78 -7.06 -0.59
N ASP A 108 15.04 -7.37 -0.89
CA ASP A 108 15.43 -8.52 -1.70
C ASP A 108 14.52 -8.66 -2.94
N GLU A 109 13.85 -9.79 -3.10
CA GLU A 109 12.87 -10.03 -4.17
C GLU A 109 11.41 -9.91 -3.67
N THR A 110 11.15 -9.28 -2.53
CA THR A 110 9.82 -9.18 -1.92
C THR A 110 9.26 -7.76 -1.96
N VAL A 111 7.99 -7.62 -2.33
CA VAL A 111 7.25 -6.35 -2.31
C VAL A 111 5.93 -6.54 -1.57
N LEU A 112 5.74 -5.81 -0.49
CA LEU A 112 4.50 -5.75 0.26
C LEU A 112 3.74 -4.49 -0.12
N LEU A 113 2.56 -4.65 -0.70
CA LEU A 113 1.58 -3.59 -0.89
C LEU A 113 0.64 -3.63 0.31
N ILE A 114 0.64 -2.59 1.14
CA ILE A 114 -0.10 -2.57 2.39
C ILE A 114 -1.17 -1.49 2.34
N GLU A 115 -2.40 -1.91 2.53
CA GLU A 115 -3.56 -1.03 2.75
C GLU A 115 -3.85 -1.00 4.24
N ALA A 116 -4.12 0.18 4.80
CA ALA A 116 -4.31 0.39 6.22
C ALA A 116 -5.69 0.95 6.54
N LYS A 117 -6.33 0.37 7.55
CA LYS A 117 -7.59 0.86 8.11
C LYS A 117 -7.48 0.91 9.62
N GLY A 118 -7.67 2.11 10.16
CA GLY A 118 -7.66 2.31 11.60
C GLY A 118 -9.03 2.13 12.23
N ALA A 119 -9.82 3.19 12.12
CA ALA A 119 -11.15 3.39 12.70
C ALA A 119 -12.28 2.65 11.98
N SER A 120 -12.27 2.74 10.65
CA SER A 120 -13.36 2.30 9.80
C SER A 120 -13.15 0.84 9.38
N GLY A 121 -14.24 0.08 9.26
CA GLY A 121 -14.21 -1.23 8.65
C GLY A 121 -13.80 -1.22 7.17
N TRP A 122 -13.48 -2.40 6.65
CA TRP A 122 -13.17 -2.59 5.25
C TRP A 122 -14.43 -2.55 4.38
N ASN A 123 -14.35 -1.85 3.24
CA ASN A 123 -15.43 -1.77 2.27
C ASN A 123 -15.06 -2.57 1.01
N PRO A 124 -15.80 -3.64 0.66
CA PRO A 124 -15.55 -4.42 -0.55
C PRO A 124 -15.50 -3.60 -1.84
N ALA A 125 -16.33 -2.56 -1.97
CA ALA A 125 -16.33 -1.70 -3.16
C ALA A 125 -15.04 -0.88 -3.28
N GLN A 126 -14.50 -0.40 -2.14
CA GLN A 126 -13.20 0.26 -2.11
C GLN A 126 -12.09 -0.69 -2.51
N MET A 127 -12.13 -1.93 -2.02
CA MET A 127 -11.14 -2.95 -2.39
C MET A 127 -11.25 -3.34 -3.85
N LEU A 128 -12.46 -3.46 -4.40
CA LEU A 128 -12.67 -3.74 -5.82
C LEU A 128 -12.05 -2.66 -6.71
N SER A 129 -12.20 -1.38 -6.35
CA SER A 129 -11.57 -0.27 -7.05
C SER A 129 -10.03 -0.40 -7.04
N LYS A 130 -9.42 -0.66 -5.87
CA LYS A 130 -7.96 -0.85 -5.76
C LYS A 130 -7.46 -2.11 -6.47
N SER A 131 -8.18 -3.22 -6.37
CA SER A 131 -7.84 -4.47 -7.08
C SER A 131 -7.87 -4.30 -8.59
N ASN A 132 -8.79 -3.50 -9.13
CA ASN A 132 -8.80 -3.16 -10.55
C ASN A 132 -7.57 -2.33 -10.96
N ARG A 133 -7.10 -1.41 -10.12
CA ARG A 133 -5.85 -0.66 -10.35
C ARG A 133 -4.66 -1.62 -10.39
N ILE A 134 -4.56 -2.51 -9.40
CA ILE A 134 -3.49 -3.53 -9.34
C ILE A 134 -3.53 -4.44 -10.57
N LYS A 135 -4.71 -4.92 -10.97
CA LYS A 135 -4.89 -5.76 -12.16
C LYS A 135 -4.36 -5.10 -13.43
N ASN A 136 -4.57 -3.79 -13.56
CA ASN A 136 -4.17 -3.00 -14.73
C ASN A 136 -2.70 -2.54 -14.72
N LEU A 137 -1.93 -2.84 -13.66
CA LEU A 137 -0.48 -2.58 -13.68
C LEU A 137 0.22 -3.44 -14.75
N PRO A 138 1.41 -3.06 -15.24
CA PRO A 138 2.28 -3.96 -15.98
C PRO A 138 2.55 -5.24 -15.17
N PRO A 139 2.91 -6.38 -15.81
CA PRO A 139 3.27 -7.60 -15.09
C PRO A 139 4.36 -7.34 -14.05
N PHE A 140 4.23 -7.98 -12.88
CA PHE A 140 5.34 -8.02 -11.95
C PHE A 140 6.41 -8.96 -12.52
N PRO A 141 7.71 -8.61 -12.41
CA PRO A 141 8.77 -9.55 -12.75
C PRO A 141 8.57 -10.88 -12.01
N ASP A 142 8.72 -12.01 -12.69
CA ASP A 142 8.47 -13.34 -12.12
C ASP A 142 9.39 -13.66 -10.93
N THR A 143 10.50 -12.94 -10.77
CA THR A 143 11.39 -13.05 -9.61
C THR A 143 10.82 -12.41 -8.35
N LEU A 144 9.83 -11.51 -8.46
CA LEU A 144 9.30 -10.81 -7.29
C LEU A 144 8.19 -11.61 -6.57
N ASP A 145 8.37 -11.81 -5.27
CA ASP A 145 7.32 -12.19 -4.32
C ASP A 145 6.51 -10.94 -3.92
N VAL A 146 5.44 -10.69 -4.66
CA VAL A 146 4.51 -9.59 -4.37
C VAL A 146 3.39 -10.08 -3.46
N ARG A 147 3.01 -9.28 -2.47
CA ARG A 147 1.91 -9.61 -1.54
C ARG A 147 1.06 -8.38 -1.24
N LEU A 148 -0.26 -8.54 -1.26
CA LEU A 148 -1.20 -7.54 -0.76
C LEU A 148 -1.53 -7.85 0.71
N VAL A 149 -1.38 -6.86 1.58
CA VAL A 149 -1.59 -6.97 3.03
C VAL A 149 -2.61 -5.93 3.48
N LEU A 150 -3.61 -6.38 4.23
CA LEU A 150 -4.58 -5.52 4.91
C LEU A 150 -4.14 -5.33 6.36
N LEU A 151 -3.90 -4.09 6.75
CA LEU A 151 -3.42 -3.71 8.07
C LEU A 151 -4.55 -3.02 8.84
N SER A 152 -5.15 -3.70 9.81
CA SER A 152 -6.24 -3.13 10.63
C SER A 152 -6.32 -3.75 12.02
N PRO A 153 -6.89 -3.05 13.02
CA PRO A 153 -7.02 -3.58 14.38
C PRO A 153 -7.89 -4.84 14.45
N HIS A 154 -8.94 -4.86 13.64
CA HIS A 154 -9.87 -5.98 13.56
C HIS A 154 -9.73 -6.71 12.23
N LYS A 155 -9.74 -8.03 12.30
CA LYS A 155 -9.75 -8.90 11.12
C LYS A 155 -11.05 -8.67 10.33
N PRO A 156 -10.99 -8.51 8.99
CA PRO A 156 -12.19 -8.50 8.17
C PRO A 156 -13.01 -9.79 8.35
N SER A 157 -14.34 -9.67 8.23
CA SER A 157 -15.25 -10.82 8.31
C SER A 157 -15.01 -11.82 7.17
N ASN A 158 -15.45 -13.07 7.33
CA ASN A 158 -15.28 -14.10 6.29
C ASN A 158 -15.89 -13.68 4.94
N ALA A 159 -17.11 -13.11 4.97
CA ALA A 159 -17.80 -12.63 3.77
C ALA A 159 -17.01 -11.54 3.01
N PHE A 160 -16.16 -10.77 3.69
CA PHE A 160 -15.31 -9.78 3.02
C PHE A 160 -14.26 -10.45 2.12
N TRP A 161 -13.76 -11.62 2.49
CA TRP A 161 -12.77 -12.40 1.73
C TRP A 161 -13.37 -13.23 0.60
N GLU A 162 -14.70 -13.28 0.50
CA GLU A 162 -15.43 -13.98 -0.56
C GLU A 162 -15.79 -13.04 -1.73
N GLY A 163 -15.38 -11.76 -1.66
CA GLY A 163 -15.67 -10.79 -2.72
C GLY A 163 -14.71 -10.88 -3.91
N ASP A 164 -15.22 -10.51 -5.10
CA ASP A 164 -14.50 -10.53 -6.40
C ASP A 164 -13.12 -9.85 -6.38
N TRP A 165 -12.93 -8.87 -5.50
CA TRP A 165 -11.66 -8.16 -5.35
C TRP A 165 -10.51 -9.10 -4.98
N VAL A 166 -10.78 -10.22 -4.29
CA VAL A 166 -9.78 -11.23 -3.92
C VAL A 166 -9.30 -12.00 -5.13
N ASP A 167 -10.21 -12.39 -6.03
CA ASP A 167 -9.86 -13.16 -7.22
C ASP A 167 -9.05 -12.31 -8.19
N LEU A 168 -9.40 -11.04 -8.39
CA LEU A 168 -8.59 -10.11 -9.19
C LEU A 168 -7.16 -9.97 -8.66
N ILE A 169 -6.97 -9.98 -7.34
CA ILE A 169 -5.64 -9.95 -6.72
C ILE A 169 -4.90 -11.26 -6.96
N ARG A 170 -5.57 -12.41 -6.78
CA ARG A 170 -4.97 -13.72 -7.05
C ARG A 170 -4.52 -13.87 -8.50
N GLU A 171 -5.33 -13.39 -9.45
CA GLU A 171 -4.96 -13.36 -10.87
C GLU A 171 -3.67 -12.57 -11.11
N LYS A 172 -3.53 -11.40 -10.47
CA LYS A 172 -2.42 -10.49 -10.72
C LYS A 172 -1.14 -10.82 -9.95
N ILE A 173 -1.27 -11.13 -8.67
CA ILE A 173 -0.17 -11.27 -7.72
C ILE A 173 0.14 -12.77 -7.43
N ARG A 174 -0.70 -13.70 -7.89
CA ARG A 174 -0.58 -15.16 -7.68
C ARG A 174 -0.60 -15.61 -6.21
N LYS A 175 -0.87 -14.69 -5.27
CA LYS A 175 -1.03 -14.95 -3.84
C LYS A 175 -2.32 -14.34 -3.34
N ALA A 176 -2.94 -15.01 -2.35
CA ALA A 176 -4.10 -14.45 -1.67
C ALA A 176 -3.68 -13.25 -0.80
N PRO A 177 -4.53 -12.21 -0.71
CA PRO A 177 -4.29 -11.12 0.23
C PRO A 177 -4.30 -11.65 1.67
N SER A 178 -3.48 -11.05 2.52
CA SER A 178 -3.34 -11.43 3.93
C SER A 178 -3.77 -10.30 4.85
N TRP A 179 -4.09 -10.60 6.11
CA TRP A 179 -4.38 -9.59 7.12
C TRP A 179 -3.33 -9.62 8.21
N VAL A 180 -2.90 -8.44 8.65
CA VAL A 180 -1.95 -8.25 9.75
C VAL A 180 -2.60 -7.28 10.75
N PRO A 181 -2.53 -7.56 12.06
CA PRO A 181 -3.10 -6.67 13.06
C PRO A 181 -2.34 -5.35 13.17
N LEU A 182 -3.09 -4.24 13.16
CA LEU A 182 -2.60 -2.91 13.49
C LEU A 182 -2.84 -2.60 14.97
N THR A 183 -1.78 -2.22 15.69
CA THR A 183 -1.86 -1.85 17.11
C THR A 183 -1.73 -0.34 17.28
N PHE A 184 -2.64 0.29 18.02
CA PHE A 184 -2.61 1.73 18.30
C PHE A 184 -1.86 2.13 19.58
N GLY A 185 -1.27 1.16 20.28
CA GLY A 185 -0.72 1.37 21.62
C GLY A 185 -1.81 1.77 22.63
N ASP A 186 -1.39 2.37 23.75
CA ASP A 186 -2.27 2.77 24.86
C ASP A 186 -3.10 4.04 24.58
N SER A 187 -3.08 4.54 23.34
CA SER A 187 -3.59 5.85 22.94
C SER A 187 -5.12 5.96 22.79
N SER A 188 -5.90 5.02 23.35
CA SER A 188 -7.36 4.91 23.16
C SER A 188 -8.14 5.60 24.28
N PRO A 189 -9.27 6.31 23.99
CA PRO A 189 -10.05 6.26 22.75
C PRO A 189 -9.67 7.30 21.69
N PHE A 190 -9.78 6.90 20.41
CA PHE A 190 -9.79 7.82 19.27
C PHE A 190 -11.20 8.38 19.04
N PHE A 191 -11.27 9.60 18.49
CA PHE A 191 -12.52 10.22 18.10
C PHE A 191 -12.52 10.49 16.60
N ALA A 192 -13.64 10.19 15.95
CA ALA A 192 -13.90 10.60 14.57
C ALA A 192 -14.98 11.68 14.55
N VAL A 193 -14.91 12.57 13.56
CA VAL A 193 -15.96 13.57 13.31
C VAL A 193 -16.83 13.08 12.17
N THR A 194 -18.14 13.07 12.38
CA THR A 194 -19.12 12.73 11.34
C THR A 194 -20.12 13.85 11.14
N ARG A 195 -20.58 14.00 9.89
CA ARG A 195 -21.65 14.92 9.52
C ARG A 195 -22.98 14.40 10.06
N CYS A 196 -23.81 15.30 10.57
CA CYS A 196 -25.13 14.96 11.09
C CYS A 196 -26.18 16.06 10.86
N ASP A 197 -27.44 15.71 11.08
CA ASP A 197 -28.54 16.67 11.20
C ASP A 197 -28.59 17.31 12.59
N GLU A 198 -29.57 18.19 12.81
CA GLU A 198 -29.84 18.87 14.09
C GLU A 198 -30.15 17.90 15.25
N LYS A 199 -30.49 16.64 14.95
CA LYS A 199 -30.78 15.58 15.92
C LYS A 199 -29.58 14.68 16.17
N GLY A 200 -28.45 14.93 15.50
CA GLY A 200 -27.24 14.12 15.61
C GLY A 200 -27.27 12.84 14.78
N THR A 201 -28.20 12.67 13.85
CA THR A 201 -28.26 11.51 12.95
C THR A 201 -27.33 11.73 11.75
N SER A 202 -26.61 10.69 11.32
CA SER A 202 -25.70 10.79 10.16
C SER A 202 -26.43 11.32 8.92
N ASP A 203 -25.90 12.37 8.33
CA ASP A 203 -26.50 13.04 7.17
C ASP A 203 -25.40 13.52 6.20
N ALA A 204 -25.60 13.30 4.90
CA ALA A 204 -24.65 13.65 3.86
C ALA A 204 -24.57 15.17 3.62
N LYS A 205 -25.68 15.90 3.81
CA LYS A 205 -25.72 17.36 3.65
C LYS A 205 -24.89 18.04 4.75
N GLY A 206 -24.96 17.50 5.97
CA GLY A 206 -24.05 17.85 7.06
C GLY A 206 -24.23 19.27 7.57
N GLY A 207 -25.46 19.66 7.87
CA GLY A 207 -25.74 20.95 8.52
C GLY A 207 -25.15 21.06 9.93
N HIS A 208 -24.81 19.94 10.56
CA HIS A 208 -24.14 19.84 11.85
C HIS A 208 -23.02 18.77 11.79
N TRP A 209 -22.23 18.69 12.86
CA TRP A 209 -21.24 17.63 13.06
C TRP A 209 -21.26 17.14 14.50
N ARG A 210 -20.82 15.89 14.71
CA ARG A 210 -20.64 15.30 16.05
C ARG A 210 -19.37 14.47 16.12
N THR A 211 -18.86 14.30 17.32
CA THR A 211 -17.80 13.34 17.64
C THR A 211 -18.38 11.97 17.93
N ILE A 212 -17.82 10.94 17.31
CA ILE A 212 -18.07 9.54 17.65
C ILE A 212 -16.77 8.91 18.16
N LYS A 213 -16.88 7.97 19.10
CA LYS A 213 -15.74 7.13 19.46
C LYS A 213 -15.44 6.19 18.30
N SER A 214 -14.15 6.02 18.02
CA SER A 214 -13.61 5.25 16.93
C SER A 214 -12.82 4.04 17.42
#